data_AF-A0A0G1D126-F1
#
_entry.id   AF-A0A0G1D126-F1
#
_cell.length_a   1.000
_cell.length_b   1.000
_cell.length_c   1.000
_cell.angle_alpha   90.00
_cell.angle_beta   90.00
_cell.angle_gamma   90.00
#
_symmetry.space_group_name_H-M   'P 1'
#
loop_
_entity.id
_entity.type
_entity.pdbx_description
1 polymer ?
#
loop_
_entity_poly.entity_id
_entity_poly.type
_entity_poly.pdbx_seq_one_letter_code
_entity_poly.pdbx_strand_id
1 'polypeptide(L)'
;VMAAAAALILGVLIGINFTFRKIFSPFISAIYLVPSLAWLPLIILFLGFSRQAIWAIIFISAFVRIIYNVIDGVRGVNINWLLAAKNLELSKFKIVSKVILPGALPQILSGLRIGFGSAWRSLIGAEMLVVTAGGLGKYIWMSQWNFKFDQVFSGIIVIALVGIAAEQLIFKRIEQATLHRWGMMQ
;
A
#
# COMPACT_ATOMS: atom_id res chain seq x y z
N VAL A 1 -4.03 6.78 3.04
CA VAL A 1 -5.48 6.73 2.75
C VAL A 1 -5.78 6.92 1.27
N MET A 2 -5.41 8.04 0.64
CA MET A 2 -5.68 8.28 -0.80
C MET A 2 -5.20 7.13 -1.71
N ALA A 3 -3.97 6.66 -1.51
CA ALA A 3 -3.43 5.51 -2.26
C ALA A 3 -4.26 4.24 -2.07
N ALA A 4 -4.74 3.97 -0.86
CA ALA A 4 -5.58 2.82 -0.55
C ALA A 4 -6.95 2.91 -1.22
N ALA A 5 -7.60 4.07 -1.18
CA ALA A 5 -8.88 4.30 -1.83
C ALA A 5 -8.77 4.14 -3.35
N ALA A 6 -7.77 4.77 -3.96
CA ALA A 6 -7.51 4.65 -5.39
C ALA A 6 -7.18 3.20 -5.80
N ALA A 7 -6.30 2.53 -5.04
CA ALA A 7 -5.92 1.15 -5.30
C ALA A 7 -7.09 0.18 -5.12
N LEU A 8 -7.99 0.41 -4.16
CA LEU A 8 -9.17 -0.42 -3.96
C LEU A 8 -10.14 -0.29 -5.14
N ILE A 9 -10.46 0.95 -5.53
CA ILE A 9 -11.39 1.21 -6.64
C ILE A 9 -10.82 0.64 -7.95
N LEU A 10 -9.59 1.02 -8.30
CA LEU A 10 -8.96 0.58 -9.55
C LEU A 10 -8.64 -0.91 -9.53
N GLY A 11 -8.14 -1.43 -8.41
CA GLY A 11 -7.79 -2.84 -8.27
C GLY A 11 -9.01 -3.76 -8.39
N VAL A 12 -10.16 -3.36 -7.85
CA VAL A 12 -11.42 -4.11 -8.03
C VAL A 12 -11.86 -4.07 -9.49
N LEU A 13 -11.89 -2.90 -10.12
CA LEU A 13 -12.27 -2.76 -11.54
C LEU A 13 -11.37 -3.59 -12.47
N ILE A 14 -10.06 -3.58 -12.21
CA ILE A 14 -9.08 -4.36 -12.97
C ILE A 14 -9.22 -5.86 -12.66
N GLY A 15 -9.46 -6.22 -11.40
CA GLY A 15 -9.59 -7.62 -10.97
C GLY A 15 -10.81 -8.32 -11.57
N ILE A 16 -11.94 -7.61 -11.72
CA ILE A 16 -13.18 -8.17 -12.27
C ILE A 16 -13.24 -8.19 -13.80
N ASN A 17 -12.47 -7.32 -14.49
CA ASN A 17 -12.55 -7.15 -15.94
C ASN A 17 -11.26 -7.61 -16.64
N PHE A 18 -11.37 -8.68 -17.43
CA PHE A 18 -10.26 -9.25 -18.18
C PHE A 18 -9.58 -8.25 -19.12
N THR A 19 -10.35 -7.40 -19.82
CA THR A 19 -9.82 -6.42 -20.77
C THR A 19 -9.05 -5.32 -20.06
N PHE A 20 -9.60 -4.76 -18.98
CA PHE A 20 -8.90 -3.77 -18.17
C PHE A 20 -7.59 -4.37 -17.62
N ARG A 21 -7.62 -5.61 -17.14
CA ARG A 21 -6.41 -6.30 -16.68
C ARG A 21 -5.36 -6.41 -17.77
N LYS A 22 -5.71 -6.87 -18.96
CA LYS A 22 -4.76 -7.00 -20.08
C LYS A 22 -4.09 -5.67 -20.42
N ILE A 23 -4.84 -4.57 -20.32
CA ILE A 23 -4.34 -3.21 -20.60
C ILE A 23 -3.47 -2.69 -19.46
N PHE A 24 -3.93 -2.76 -18.21
CA PHE A 24 -3.28 -2.09 -17.08
C PHE A 24 -2.19 -2.92 -16.38
N SER A 25 -2.26 -4.26 -16.42
CA SER A 25 -1.29 -5.13 -15.73
C SER A 25 0.17 -4.87 -16.14
N PRO A 26 0.52 -4.67 -17.43
CA PRO A 26 1.89 -4.34 -17.82
C PRO A 26 2.41 -3.05 -17.17
N PHE A 27 1.58 -2.00 -17.11
CA PHE A 27 1.95 -0.73 -16.50
C PHE A 27 2.12 -0.84 -14.98
N ILE A 28 1.19 -1.54 -14.31
CA ILE A 28 1.28 -1.78 -12.86
C ILE A 28 2.56 -2.57 -12.54
N SER A 29 2.86 -3.61 -13.31
CA SER A 29 4.09 -4.39 -13.16
C SER A 29 5.34 -3.57 -13.42
N ALA A 30 5.35 -2.72 -14.45
CA ALA A 30 6.49 -1.85 -14.75
C ALA A 30 6.79 -0.88 -13.60
N ILE A 31 5.75 -0.24 -13.04
CA ILE A 31 5.92 0.67 -11.89
C ILE A 31 6.35 -0.11 -10.64
N TYR A 32 5.83 -1.33 -10.45
CA TYR A 32 6.18 -2.19 -9.31
C TYR A 32 7.65 -2.63 -9.32
N LEU A 33 8.19 -2.92 -10.50
CA LEU A 33 9.58 -3.35 -10.67
C LEU A 33 10.59 -2.26 -10.35
N VAL A 34 10.23 -1.00 -10.61
CA VAL A 34 11.09 0.14 -10.30
C VAL A 34 10.99 0.44 -8.80
N PRO A 35 12.11 0.44 -8.05
CA PRO A 35 12.09 0.84 -6.65
C PRO A 35 11.44 2.21 -6.51
N SER A 36 10.47 2.35 -5.59
CA SER A 36 9.71 3.60 -5.47
C SER A 36 10.62 4.83 -5.38
N LEU A 37 11.67 4.80 -4.55
CA LEU A 37 12.63 5.91 -4.41
C LEU A 37 13.33 6.31 -5.72
N ALA A 38 13.47 5.42 -6.71
CA ALA A 38 14.06 5.75 -7.99
C ALA A 38 13.21 6.73 -8.81
N TRP A 39 11.92 6.89 -8.50
CA TRP A 39 11.06 7.92 -9.10
C TRP A 39 11.27 9.31 -8.50
N LEU A 40 11.91 9.42 -7.33
CA LEU A 40 12.00 10.67 -6.59
C LEU A 40 12.71 11.80 -7.37
N PRO A 41 13.82 11.57 -8.10
CA PRO A 41 14.44 12.63 -8.91
C PRO A 41 13.48 13.22 -9.94
N LEU A 42 12.71 12.37 -10.63
CA LEU A 42 11.71 12.83 -11.59
C LEU A 42 10.63 13.65 -10.89
N ILE A 43 10.13 13.19 -9.75
CA ILE A 43 9.13 13.92 -8.96
C ILE A 43 9.66 15.28 -8.51
N ILE A 44 10.92 15.36 -8.08
CA ILE A 44 11.56 16.61 -7.70
C ILE A 44 11.70 17.56 -8.90
N LEU A 45 11.97 17.06 -10.10
CA LEU A 45 12.02 17.92 -11.30
C LEU A 45 10.68 18.62 -11.55
N PHE A 46 9.55 17.95 -11.29
CA PHE A 46 8.22 18.53 -11.50
C PHE A 46 7.69 19.33 -10.30
N LEU A 47 7.95 18.87 -9.07
CA LEU A 47 7.34 19.40 -7.85
C LEU A 47 8.32 20.19 -6.96
N GLY A 48 9.59 20.25 -7.36
CA GLY A 48 10.68 20.83 -6.58
C GLY A 48 11.03 20.03 -5.32
N PHE A 49 11.98 20.58 -4.54
CA PHE A 49 12.32 20.08 -3.20
C PHE A 49 11.25 20.48 -2.19
N SER A 50 10.09 19.83 -2.28
CA SER A 50 8.88 20.21 -1.58
C SER A 50 8.25 19.04 -0.84
N ARG A 51 7.34 19.36 0.10
CA ARG A 51 6.58 18.33 0.82
C ARG A 51 5.65 17.54 -0.12
N GLN A 52 5.22 18.16 -1.22
CA GLN A 52 4.42 17.54 -2.26
C GLN A 52 5.18 16.41 -2.96
N ALA A 53 6.49 16.57 -3.18
CA ALA A 53 7.33 15.50 -3.72
C ALA A 53 7.38 14.27 -2.80
N ILE A 54 7.48 14.50 -1.49
CA ILE A 54 7.41 13.44 -0.46
C ILE A 54 6.04 12.75 -0.48
N TRP A 55 4.94 13.51 -0.57
CA TRP A 55 3.60 12.92 -0.62
C TRP A 55 3.38 12.09 -1.90
N ALA A 56 3.87 12.56 -3.04
CA ALA A 56 3.76 11.85 -4.31
C ALA A 56 4.48 10.49 -4.25
N ILE A 57 5.69 10.45 -3.68
CA ILE A 57 6.43 9.18 -3.60
C ILE A 57 5.80 8.19 -2.61
N ILE A 58 5.27 8.69 -1.48
CA ILE A 58 4.51 7.87 -0.52
C ILE A 58 3.25 7.31 -1.18
N PHE A 59 2.58 8.12 -1.99
CA PHE A 59 1.40 7.68 -2.74
C PHE A 59 1.76 6.55 -3.69
N ILE A 60 2.77 6.75 -4.55
CA ILE A 60 3.19 5.75 -5.54
C ILE A 60 3.63 4.46 -4.86
N SER A 61 4.47 4.56 -3.82
CA SER A 61 4.99 3.40 -3.11
C SER A 61 3.91 2.55 -2.46
N ALA A 62 2.89 3.18 -1.85
CA ALA A 62 1.76 2.47 -1.27
C ALA A 62 0.81 1.94 -2.36
N PHE A 63 0.44 2.78 -3.30
CA PHE A 63 -0.58 2.49 -4.32
C PHE A 63 -0.25 1.20 -5.07
N VAL A 64 1.00 1.06 -5.54
CA VAL A 64 1.42 -0.06 -6.39
C VAL A 64 1.44 -1.39 -5.61
N ARG A 65 1.79 -1.36 -4.33
CA ARG A 65 1.74 -2.55 -3.46
C ARG A 65 0.30 -2.97 -3.12
N ILE A 66 -0.56 -1.99 -2.86
CA ILE A 66 -1.96 -2.23 -2.49
C ILE A 66 -2.73 -2.73 -3.71
N ILE A 67 -2.60 -2.08 -4.86
CA ILE A 67 -3.40 -2.42 -6.05
C ILE A 67 -3.11 -3.85 -6.53
N TYR A 68 -1.86 -4.30 -6.46
CA TYR A 68 -1.47 -5.65 -6.83
C TYR A 68 -2.19 -6.69 -5.95
N ASN A 69 -2.16 -6.49 -4.63
CA ASN A 69 -2.85 -7.36 -3.67
C ASN A 69 -4.37 -7.31 -3.80
N VAL A 70 -4.95 -6.14 -4.13
CA VAL A 70 -6.40 -6.03 -4.39
C VAL A 70 -6.77 -6.84 -5.64
N ILE A 71 -6.01 -6.72 -6.72
CA ILE A 71 -6.26 -7.48 -7.96
C ILE A 71 -6.18 -8.98 -7.69
N ASP A 72 -5.14 -9.43 -6.98
CA ASP A 72 -4.97 -10.84 -6.64
C ASP A 72 -6.07 -11.35 -5.71
N GLY A 73 -6.45 -10.55 -4.70
CA GLY A 73 -7.54 -10.88 -3.80
C GLY A 73 -8.87 -11.06 -4.51
N VAL A 74 -9.21 -10.12 -5.41
CA VAL A 74 -10.43 -10.17 -6.21
C VAL A 74 -10.46 -11.40 -7.11
N ARG A 75 -9.32 -11.80 -7.66
CA ARG A 75 -9.20 -12.98 -8.53
C ARG A 75 -9.14 -14.30 -7.76
N GLY A 76 -8.68 -14.27 -6.51
CA GLY A 76 -8.59 -15.42 -5.63
C GLY A 76 -9.93 -15.81 -4.98
N VAL A 77 -11.00 -15.02 -5.19
CA VAL A 77 -12.34 -15.34 -4.67
C VAL A 77 -12.82 -16.68 -5.24
N ASN A 78 -13.33 -17.54 -4.36
CA ASN A 78 -13.79 -18.88 -4.72
C ASN A 78 -14.85 -18.84 -5.84
N ILE A 79 -14.57 -19.55 -6.93
CA ILE A 79 -15.46 -19.62 -8.09
C ILE A 79 -16.86 -20.16 -7.73
N ASN A 80 -16.96 -21.07 -6.76
CA ASN A 80 -18.24 -21.62 -6.31
C ASN A 80 -19.12 -20.55 -5.67
N TRP A 81 -18.54 -19.58 -4.95
CA TRP A 81 -19.29 -18.44 -4.41
C TRP A 81 -19.82 -17.53 -5.51
N LEU A 82 -19.04 -17.32 -6.57
CA LEU A 82 -19.45 -16.53 -7.73
C LEU A 82 -20.56 -17.24 -8.53
N LEU A 83 -20.46 -18.56 -8.71
CA LEU A 83 -21.50 -19.35 -9.39
C LEU A 83 -22.79 -19.40 -8.57
N ALA A 84 -22.71 -19.62 -7.25
CA ALA A 84 -23.87 -19.57 -6.38
C ALA A 84 -24.57 -18.20 -6.42
N ALA A 85 -23.80 -17.11 -6.39
CA ALA A 85 -24.32 -15.75 -6.50
C ALA A 85 -25.03 -15.48 -7.84
N LYS A 86 -24.54 -16.08 -8.95
CA LYS A 86 -25.20 -16.03 -10.25
C LYS A 86 -26.49 -16.85 -10.28
N ASN A 87 -26.50 -18.03 -9.67
CA ASN A 87 -27.70 -18.87 -9.57
C ASN A 87 -28.80 -18.22 -8.73
N LEU A 88 -28.42 -17.39 -7.76
CA LEU A 88 -29.33 -16.54 -6.98
C LEU A 88 -29.68 -15.22 -7.69
N GLU A 89 -29.35 -15.09 -8.98
CA GLU A 89 -29.64 -13.94 -9.84
C GLU A 89 -29.21 -12.59 -9.23
N LEU A 90 -28.12 -12.58 -8.46
CA LEU A 90 -27.63 -11.34 -7.88
C LEU A 90 -27.13 -10.40 -8.97
N SER A 91 -27.60 -9.15 -8.93
CA SER A 91 -27.06 -8.06 -9.78
C SER A 91 -25.54 -7.92 -9.62
N LYS A 92 -24.84 -7.43 -10.65
CA LYS A 92 -23.37 -7.23 -10.64
C LYS A 92 -22.88 -6.47 -9.40
N PHE A 93 -23.59 -5.42 -8.98
CA PHE A 93 -23.23 -4.64 -7.79
C PHE A 93 -23.34 -5.46 -6.50
N LYS A 94 -24.38 -6.31 -6.37
CA LYS A 94 -24.54 -7.22 -5.23
C LYS A 94 -23.45 -8.29 -5.23
N ILE A 95 -23.04 -8.81 -6.39
CA ILE A 95 -21.91 -9.75 -6.48
C ILE A 95 -20.62 -9.09 -5.98
N VAL A 96 -20.33 -7.86 -6.43
CA VAL A 96 -19.12 -7.14 -5.98
C VAL A 96 -19.14 -6.89 -4.48
N SER A 97 -20.23 -6.32 -3.96
CA SER A 97 -20.33 -5.90 -2.56
C SER A 97 -20.52 -7.04 -1.56
N LYS A 98 -21.20 -8.14 -1.94
CA LYS A 98 -21.54 -9.24 -1.04
C LYS A 98 -20.69 -10.50 -1.21
N VAL A 99 -19.94 -10.62 -2.30
CA VAL A 99 -19.14 -11.82 -2.60
C VAL A 99 -17.69 -11.48 -2.85
N ILE A 100 -17.42 -10.53 -3.74
CA ILE A 100 -16.04 -10.24 -4.16
C ILE A 100 -15.27 -9.48 -3.08
N LEU A 101 -15.79 -8.33 -2.63
CA LEU A 101 -15.13 -7.49 -1.61
C LEU A 101 -14.93 -8.26 -0.30
N PRO A 102 -16.00 -8.86 0.27
CA PRO A 102 -15.96 -9.97 1.22
C PRO A 102 -14.83 -11.00 1.06
N GLY A 103 -14.82 -11.74 -0.05
CA GLY A 103 -13.85 -12.83 -0.25
C GLY A 103 -12.42 -12.35 -0.48
N ALA A 104 -12.24 -11.14 -1.01
CA ALA A 104 -10.94 -10.53 -1.26
C ALA A 104 -10.37 -9.83 -0.02
N LEU A 105 -11.19 -9.58 1.00
CA LEU A 105 -10.85 -8.77 2.17
C LEU A 105 -9.52 -9.16 2.86
N PRO A 106 -9.23 -10.44 3.16
CA PRO A 106 -7.94 -10.79 3.79
C PRO A 106 -6.74 -10.39 2.93
N GLN A 107 -6.82 -10.59 1.60
CA GLN A 107 -5.75 -10.19 0.69
C GLN A 107 -5.64 -8.66 0.58
N ILE A 108 -6.78 -7.95 0.58
CA ILE A 108 -6.80 -6.48 0.60
C ILE A 108 -6.11 -5.97 1.87
N LEU A 109 -6.39 -6.55 3.04
CA LEU A 109 -5.75 -6.20 4.30
C LEU A 109 -4.24 -6.45 4.29
N SER A 110 -3.82 -7.60 3.76
CA SER A 110 -2.40 -7.89 3.52
C SER A 110 -1.76 -6.83 2.62
N GLY A 111 -2.44 -6.46 1.54
CA GLY A 111 -2.03 -5.37 0.64
C GLY A 111 -1.89 -4.02 1.34
N LEU A 112 -2.83 -3.65 2.20
CA LEU A 112 -2.77 -2.42 3.00
C LEU A 112 -1.57 -2.41 3.96
N ARG A 113 -1.29 -3.55 4.61
CA ARG A 113 -0.15 -3.72 5.52
C ARG A 113 1.19 -3.60 4.80
N ILE A 114 1.34 -4.31 3.69
CA ILE A 114 2.54 -4.23 2.84
C ILE A 114 2.69 -2.82 2.26
N GLY A 115 1.59 -2.22 1.80
CA GLY A 115 1.55 -0.86 1.27
C GLY A 115 1.97 0.18 2.30
N PHE A 116 1.52 0.06 3.55
CA PHE A 116 1.97 0.89 4.65
C PHE A 116 3.47 0.76 4.89
N GLY A 117 3.98 -0.48 5.00
CA GLY A 117 5.42 -0.69 5.18
C GLY A 117 6.25 -0.11 4.04
N SER A 118 5.76 -0.17 2.80
CA SER A 118 6.41 0.47 1.65
C SER A 118 6.37 2.00 1.75
N ALA A 119 5.21 2.60 2.04
CA ALA A 119 5.07 4.04 2.27
C ALA A 119 5.95 4.54 3.41
N TRP A 120 6.06 3.79 4.50
CA TRP A 120 6.89 4.14 5.65
C TRP A 120 8.37 4.23 5.25
N ARG A 121 8.89 3.23 4.54
CA ARG A 121 10.29 3.24 4.05
C ARG A 121 10.53 4.37 3.05
N SER A 122 9.59 4.59 2.13
CA SER A 122 9.72 5.65 1.11
C SER A 122 9.62 7.05 1.71
N LEU A 123 8.80 7.26 2.75
CA LEU A 123 8.76 8.51 3.53
C LEU A 123 10.14 8.84 4.09
N ILE A 124 10.73 7.90 4.85
CA ILE A 124 12.04 8.13 5.48
C ILE A 124 13.12 8.40 4.44
N GLY A 125 13.19 7.58 3.38
CA GLY A 125 14.16 7.78 2.31
C GLY A 125 13.96 9.12 1.57
N ALA A 126 12.72 9.55 1.39
CA ALA A 126 12.43 10.84 0.76
C ALA A 126 12.79 12.03 1.66
N GLU A 127 12.56 11.95 2.98
CA GLU A 127 12.97 12.98 3.93
C GLU A 127 14.50 13.13 4.01
N MET A 128 15.25 12.05 3.80
CA MET A 128 16.72 12.11 3.71
C MET A 128 17.20 12.90 2.49
N LEU A 129 16.49 12.81 1.37
CA LEU A 129 16.85 13.47 0.11
C LEU A 129 16.26 14.89 -0.01
N VAL A 130 15.04 15.09 0.48
CA VAL A 130 14.31 16.38 0.46
C VAL A 130 14.45 17.05 1.84
N VAL A 131 15.69 17.45 2.16
CA VAL A 131 16.10 18.01 3.45
C VAL A 131 15.31 19.28 3.84
N THR A 132 14.77 20.00 2.86
CA THR A 132 13.94 21.21 3.08
C THR A 132 12.64 20.91 3.81
N ALA A 133 12.09 19.69 3.68
CA ALA A 133 10.75 19.35 4.19
C ALA A 133 10.71 18.97 5.68
N GLY A 134 11.86 18.69 6.30
CA GLY A 134 11.96 18.24 7.69
C GLY A 134 11.82 16.72 7.86
N GLY A 135 11.70 16.26 9.11
CA GLY A 135 11.35 14.87 9.43
C GLY A 135 12.47 14.02 10.04
N LEU A 136 12.14 12.76 10.34
CA LEU A 136 13.06 11.82 10.99
C LEU A 136 14.17 11.38 10.03
N GLY A 137 13.87 11.23 8.74
CA GLY A 137 14.88 10.92 7.73
C GLY A 137 15.92 12.03 7.63
N LYS A 138 15.49 13.29 7.63
CA LYS A 138 16.39 14.46 7.69
C LYS A 138 17.26 14.44 8.94
N TYR A 139 16.67 14.19 10.11
CA TYR A 139 17.41 14.16 11.38
C TYR A 139 18.53 13.14 11.35
N ILE A 140 18.26 11.93 10.87
CA ILE A 140 19.26 10.87 10.70
C ILE A 140 20.34 11.30 9.71
N TRP A 141 19.94 11.83 8.55
CA TRP A 141 20.86 12.27 7.51
C TRP A 141 21.82 13.35 8.03
N MET A 142 21.30 14.38 8.70
CA MET A 142 22.12 15.44 9.28
C MET A 142 23.03 14.92 10.40
N SER A 143 22.54 14.02 11.24
CA SER A 143 23.34 13.42 12.32
C SER A 143 24.51 12.60 11.76
N GLN A 144 24.26 11.85 10.68
CA GLN A 144 25.27 11.09 9.95
C GLN A 144 26.38 11.99 9.42
N TRP A 145 26.03 13.11 8.78
CA TRP A 145 27.02 14.07 8.25
C TRP A 145 27.85 14.77 9.34
N ASN A 146 27.35 14.80 10.58
CA ASN A 146 28.06 15.34 11.73
C ASN A 146 28.75 14.25 12.57
N PHE A 147 28.80 13.00 12.10
CA PHE A 147 29.37 11.86 12.83
C PHE A 147 28.79 11.64 14.24
N LYS A 148 27.53 12.07 14.47
CA LYS A 148 26.82 11.91 15.75
C LYS A 148 26.09 10.57 15.78
N PHE A 149 26.84 9.51 16.07
CA PHE A 149 26.33 8.13 16.04
C PHE A 149 25.18 7.91 17.04
N ASP A 150 25.29 8.48 18.24
CA ASP A 150 24.23 8.50 19.25
C ASP A 150 22.89 9.02 18.67
N GLN A 151 22.94 10.13 17.93
CA GLN A 151 21.78 10.73 17.30
C GLN A 151 21.24 9.87 16.15
N VAL A 152 22.11 9.29 15.32
CA VAL A 152 21.71 8.35 14.26
C VAL A 152 20.96 7.14 14.85
N PHE A 153 21.51 6.49 15.88
CA PHE A 153 20.86 5.35 16.53
C PHE A 153 19.53 5.73 17.18
N SER A 154 19.45 6.88 17.86
CA SER A 154 18.20 7.37 18.44
C SER A 154 17.10 7.53 17.37
N GLY A 155 17.43 8.09 16.21
CA GLY A 155 16.50 8.26 15.11
C GLY A 155 16.01 6.92 14.54
N ILE A 156 16.92 5.96 14.34
CA ILE A 156 16.58 4.61 13.86
C ILE A 156 15.64 3.90 14.85
N ILE A 157 15.91 3.99 16.15
CA ILE A 157 15.07 3.40 17.19
C ILE A 157 13.66 4.01 17.15
N VAL A 158 13.55 5.34 17.07
CA VAL A 158 12.23 6.01 16.97
C VAL A 158 11.47 5.56 15.71
N ILE A 159 12.13 5.47 14.57
CA ILE A 159 11.51 4.97 13.32
C ILE A 159 11.00 3.54 13.49
N ALA A 160 11.80 2.67 14.13
CA ALA A 160 11.42 1.29 14.38
C ALA A 160 10.21 1.22 15.33
N LEU A 161 10.22 1.98 16.43
CA LEU A 161 9.12 2.02 17.39
C LEU A 161 7.81 2.52 16.76
N VAL A 162 7.86 3.57 15.94
CA VAL A 162 6.67 4.08 15.24
C VAL A 162 6.14 3.04 14.24
N GLY A 163 7.03 2.41 13.47
CA GLY A 163 6.64 1.34 12.54
C GLY A 163 6.00 0.14 13.25
N ILE A 164 6.61 -0.31 14.36
CA ILE A 164 6.11 -1.41 15.18
C ILE A 164 4.78 -1.03 15.85
N ALA A 165 4.64 0.18 16.36
CA ALA A 165 3.40 0.66 16.95
C ALA A 165 2.26 0.67 15.92
N ALA A 166 2.50 1.17 14.71
CA ALA A 166 1.50 1.14 13.65
C ALA A 166 1.10 -0.30 13.28
N GLU A 167 2.09 -1.19 13.17
CA GLU A 167 1.89 -2.61 12.89
C GLU A 167 1.02 -3.30 13.96
N GLN A 168 1.35 -3.13 15.24
CA GLN A 168 0.64 -3.79 16.34
C GLN A 168 -0.72 -3.15 16.65
N LEU A 169 -0.81 -1.82 16.62
CA LEU A 169 -2.02 -1.10 17.05
C LEU A 169 -3.08 -0.99 15.95
N ILE A 170 -2.66 -0.99 14.67
CA ILE A 170 -3.58 -0.82 13.55
C ILE A 170 -3.76 -2.16 12.83
N PHE A 171 -2.71 -2.69 12.21
CA PHE A 171 -2.85 -3.83 11.30
C PHE A 171 -3.23 -5.11 12.03
N LYS A 172 -2.54 -5.45 13.11
CA LYS A 172 -2.86 -6.67 13.89
C LYS A 172 -4.29 -6.65 14.44
N ARG A 173 -4.79 -5.49 14.88
CA ARG A 173 -6.18 -5.35 15.37
C ARG A 173 -7.20 -5.53 14.25
N ILE A 174 -6.96 -4.92 13.08
CA ILE A 174 -7.85 -5.04 11.92
C ILE A 174 -7.86 -6.49 11.39
N GLU A 175 -6.69 -7.13 11.35
CA GLU A 175 -6.54 -8.51 10.93
C GLU A 175 -7.31 -9.45 11.85
N GLN A 176 -7.13 -9.35 13.17
CA GLN A 176 -7.87 -10.17 14.14
C GLN A 176 -9.39 -9.99 14.05
N ALA A 177 -9.86 -8.73 13.97
CA ALA A 177 -11.28 -8.43 13.84
C ALA A 177 -11.88 -9.00 12.55
N THR A 178 -11.08 -9.05 11.48
CA THR A 178 -11.53 -9.56 10.18
C THR A 178 -11.46 -11.07 10.11
N LEU A 179 -10.37 -11.70 10.56
CA LEU A 179 -10.25 -13.16 10.55
C LEU A 179 -11.32 -13.82 11.42
N HIS A 180 -11.65 -13.23 12.58
CA HIS A 180 -12.69 -13.75 13.45
C HIS A 180 -14.09 -13.68 12.82
N ARG A 181 -14.39 -12.59 12.09
CA ARG A 181 -15.69 -12.40 11.44
C ARG A 181 -15.91 -13.29 10.22
N TRP A 182 -14.84 -13.71 9.55
CA TRP A 182 -14.92 -14.42 8.27
C TRP A 182 -14.53 -15.91 8.38
N GLY A 183 -14.15 -16.40 9.56
CA GLY A 183 -14.00 -17.84 9.84
C GLY A 183 -12.94 -18.56 9.00
N MET A 184 -11.96 -17.84 8.45
CA MET A 184 -10.93 -18.40 7.57
C MET A 184 -9.72 -18.98 8.33
N MET A 185 -9.94 -19.49 9.55
CA MET A 185 -8.97 -20.38 10.18
C MET A 185 -9.31 -21.80 9.73
N GLN A 186 -8.46 -22.34 8.85
CA GLN A 186 -8.37 -23.78 8.59
C GLN A 186 -7.75 -24.47 9.80
#